data_AF-A0A651D2V1-F1
#
_entry.id   AF-A0A651D2V1-F1
#
_cell.length_a   1.000
_cell.length_b   1.000
_cell.length_c   1.000
_cell.angle_alpha   90.00
_cell.angle_beta   90.00
_cell.angle_gamma   90.00
#
_symmetry.space_group_name_H-M   'P 1'
#
loop_
_entity.id
_entity.type
_entity.pdbx_description
1 polymer ?
#
loop_
_entity_poly.entity_id
_entity_poly.type
_entity_poly.pdbx_seq_one_letter_code
_entity_poly.pdbx_strand_id
1 'polypeptide(L)'
;DGRTSRCVKLSVSDWKCLLPHVKAPRKAGSCAISRLSAGDPLGYLLLASPSPDAYRASMDTLFTEYLGDIVARLLVRLGDHG
;
A
#
# COMPACT_ATOMS: atom_id res chain seq x y z
N ASP A 1 -10.23 -15.23 -1.26
CA ASP A 1 -10.72 -14.17 -0.36
C ASP A 1 -11.08 -12.84 -0.99
N GLY A 2 -10.85 -12.56 -2.29
CA GLY A 2 -11.41 -11.37 -2.96
C GLY A 2 -10.93 -9.99 -2.46
N ARG A 3 -10.27 -9.91 -1.30
CA ARG A 3 -9.73 -8.69 -0.71
C ARG A 3 -8.61 -8.14 -1.58
N THR A 4 -8.75 -6.88 -1.97
CA THR A 4 -7.78 -6.12 -2.77
C THR A 4 -6.64 -5.58 -1.91
N SER A 5 -6.76 -5.69 -0.58
CA SER A 5 -5.79 -5.16 0.37
C SER A 5 -5.43 -6.13 1.49
N ARG A 6 -4.23 -5.95 2.06
CA ARG A 6 -3.70 -6.76 3.16
C ARG A 6 -2.73 -5.96 4.04
N CYS A 7 -2.76 -6.22 5.33
CA CYS A 7 -1.71 -5.81 6.25
C CYS A 7 -0.64 -6.91 6.37
N VAL A 8 0.63 -6.56 6.22
CA VAL A 8 1.75 -7.51 6.27
C VAL A 8 2.97 -6.91 6.97
N LYS A 9 3.86 -7.79 7.43
CA LYS A 9 5.19 -7.38 7.91
C LYS A 9 6.00 -6.86 6.72
N LEU A 10 6.65 -5.71 6.90
CA LEU A 10 7.53 -5.14 5.89
C LEU A 10 8.98 -5.36 6.30
N SER A 11 9.68 -6.24 5.58
CA SER A 11 11.10 -6.51 5.85
C SER A 11 11.97 -5.30 5.52
N VAL A 12 13.18 -5.23 6.09
CA VAL A 12 14.12 -4.13 5.80
C VAL A 12 14.55 -4.14 4.32
N SER A 13 14.66 -5.32 3.72
CA SER A 13 15.01 -5.48 2.30
C SER A 13 13.88 -4.99 1.39
N ASP A 14 12.63 -5.38 1.69
CA ASP A 14 11.47 -4.93 0.94
C ASP A 14 11.26 -3.41 1.10
N TRP A 15 11.51 -2.86 2.29
CA TRP A 15 11.47 -1.42 2.51
C TRP A 15 12.44 -0.68 1.58
N LYS A 16 13.69 -1.14 1.49
CA LYS A 16 14.69 -0.51 0.61
C LYS A 16 14.31 -0.62 -0.87
N CYS A 17 13.67 -1.72 -1.26
CA CYS A 17 13.23 -1.96 -2.64
C CYS A 17 12.02 -1.09 -3.01
N LEU A 18 10.99 -1.07 -2.15
CA LEU A 18 9.70 -0.43 -2.42
C LEU A 18 9.69 1.06 -2.07
N LEU A 19 10.51 1.50 -1.12
CA LEU A 19 10.58 2.88 -0.62
C LEU A 19 12.02 3.40 -0.67
N PRO A 20 12.68 3.40 -1.85
CA PRO A 20 14.10 3.75 -1.97
C PRO A 20 14.40 5.22 -1.62
N HIS A 21 13.37 6.07 -1.66
CA HIS A 21 13.45 7.50 -1.33
C HIS A 21 13.28 7.80 0.17
N VAL A 22 13.01 6.78 1.00
CA VAL A 22 12.85 6.92 2.46
C VAL A 22 13.93 6.13 3.18
N LYS A 23 14.52 6.73 4.23
CA LYS A 23 15.50 6.03 5.07
C LYS A 23 14.86 4.77 5.68
N ALA A 24 15.44 3.62 5.37
CA ALA A 24 14.96 2.34 5.92
C ALA A 24 15.14 2.28 7.45
N PRO A 25 14.18 1.69 8.18
CA PRO A 25 14.31 1.45 9.62
C PRO A 25 15.38 0.41 9.91
N ARG A 26 15.85 0.36 11.17
CA ARG A 26 16.84 -0.63 11.63
C ARG A 26 16.26 -2.05 11.75
N LYS A 27 14.94 -2.18 11.89
CA LYS A 27 14.21 -3.44 12.05
C LYS A 27 13.02 -3.46 11.11
N ALA A 28 12.45 -4.63 10.90
CA ALA A 28 11.22 -4.79 10.13
C ALA A 28 10.07 -3.98 10.75
N GLY A 29 9.30 -3.32 9.89
CA GLY A 29 8.09 -2.60 10.25
C GLY A 29 6.85 -3.34 9.78
N SER A 30 5.80 -2.59 9.50
CA SER A 30 4.54 -3.10 8.95
C SER A 30 4.06 -2.24 7.80
N CYS A 31 3.22 -2.80 6.94
CA CYS A 31 2.54 -2.03 5.91
C CYS A 31 1.13 -2.57 5.63
N ALA A 32 0.29 -1.70 5.11
CA ALA A 32 -0.91 -2.06 4.38
C ALA A 32 -0.63 -1.89 2.88
N ILE A 33 -0.93 -2.91 2.09
CA ILE A 33 -0.84 -2.89 0.62
C ILE A 33 -2.24 -3.03 0.05
N SER A 34 -2.58 -2.24 -0.97
CA SER A 34 -3.83 -2.35 -1.73
C SER A 34 -3.53 -2.32 -3.23
N ARG A 35 -4.16 -3.21 -3.99
CA ARG A 35 -4.09 -3.18 -5.46
C ARG A 35 -4.97 -2.05 -5.98
N LEU A 36 -4.42 -1.22 -6.87
CA LEU A 36 -5.15 -0.15 -7.53
C LEU A 36 -5.68 -0.65 -8.87
N SER A 37 -7.00 -0.54 -9.07
CA SER A 37 -7.65 -0.88 -10.33
C SER A 37 -8.91 -0.05 -10.56
N ALA A 38 -9.15 0.35 -11.80
CA ALA A 38 -10.39 1.01 -12.22
C ALA A 38 -10.75 0.50 -13.63
N GLY A 39 -11.29 -0.72 -13.68
CA GLY A 39 -11.34 -1.52 -14.92
C GLY A 39 -10.03 -2.27 -15.13
N ASP A 40 -8.95 -1.54 -15.42
CA ASP A 40 -7.61 -2.09 -15.63
C ASP A 40 -6.72 -2.00 -14.37
N PRO A 41 -5.67 -2.84 -14.24
CA PRO A 41 -4.68 -2.73 -13.17
C PRO A 41 -3.83 -1.47 -13.32
N LEU A 42 -3.79 -0.63 -12.28
CA LEU A 42 -3.04 0.63 -12.26
C LEU A 42 -1.77 0.57 -11.40
N GLY A 43 -1.66 -0.42 -10.51
CA GLY A 43 -0.50 -0.62 -9.65
C GLY A 43 -0.87 -1.01 -8.23
N TYR A 44 -0.08 -0.53 -7.27
CA TYR A 44 -0.27 -0.80 -5.84
C TYR A 44 -0.10 0.47 -5.02
N LEU A 45 -0.96 0.64 -4.01
CA LEU A 45 -0.81 1.60 -2.92
C LEU A 45 -0.14 0.89 -1.73
N LEU A 46 0.91 1.49 -1.19
CA LEU A 46 1.61 1.00 -0.01
C LEU A 46 1.58 2.08 1.09
N LEU A 47 1.03 1.74 2.26
CA LEU A 47 1.13 2.55 3.47
C LEU A 47 2.08 1.84 4.43
N ALA A 48 3.24 2.43 4.72
CA ALA A 48 4.29 1.79 5.51
C ALA A 48 4.56 2.54 6.82
N SER A 49 4.87 1.78 7.87
CA SER A 49 5.26 2.30 9.17
C SER A 49 6.48 1.56 9.70
N PRO A 50 7.47 2.25 10.29
CA PRO A 50 8.59 1.59 10.94
C PRO A 50 8.16 0.83 12.20
N SER A 51 6.97 1.11 12.74
CA SER A 51 6.38 0.32 13.82
C SER A 51 5.80 -0.99 13.27
N PRO A 52 6.15 -2.16 13.84
CA PRO A 52 5.57 -3.44 13.43
C PRO A 52 4.08 -3.58 13.80
N ASP A 53 3.58 -2.71 14.67
CA ASP A 53 2.22 -2.78 15.21
C ASP A 53 1.23 -1.83 14.55
N ALA A 54 1.68 -0.95 13.66
CA ALA A 54 0.83 0.04 13.00
C ALA A 54 -0.13 -0.59 11.98
N TYR A 55 0.31 -1.63 11.26
CA TYR A 55 -0.50 -2.37 10.28
C TYR A 55 -0.42 -3.87 10.56
N ARG A 56 -1.11 -4.30 11.62
CA ARG A 56 -1.16 -5.73 12.00
C ARG A 56 -2.00 -6.53 11.02
N ALA A 57 -1.64 -7.79 10.78
CA ALA A 57 -2.40 -8.69 9.90
C ALA A 57 -3.85 -8.90 10.36
N SER A 58 -4.14 -8.72 11.65
CA SER A 58 -5.50 -8.77 12.22
C SER A 58 -6.30 -7.48 12.05
N MET A 59 -5.67 -6.39 11.60
CA MET A 59 -6.34 -5.12 11.38
C MET A 59 -7.21 -5.21 10.13
N ASP A 60 -8.44 -4.71 10.23
CA ASP A 60 -9.29 -4.57 9.06
C ASP A 60 -8.68 -3.56 8.08
N THR A 61 -8.81 -3.83 6.80
CA THR A 61 -8.20 -3.07 5.73
C THR A 61 -9.17 -2.13 5.03
N LEU A 62 -10.44 -2.02 5.49
CA LEU A 62 -11.48 -1.14 4.93
C LEU A 62 -10.99 0.29 4.61
N PHE A 63 -10.21 0.90 5.50
CA PHE A 63 -9.64 2.23 5.23
C PHE A 63 -8.70 2.23 4.02
N THR A 64 -7.83 1.22 3.91
CA THR A 64 -6.85 1.09 2.83
C THR A 64 -7.55 0.75 1.50
N GLU A 65 -8.63 -0.02 1.55
CA GLU A 65 -9.47 -0.32 0.38
C GLU A 65 -10.15 0.93 -0.14
N TYR A 66 -10.82 1.68 0.74
CA TYR A 66 -11.48 2.93 0.37
C TYR A 66 -10.50 3.96 -0.20
N LEU A 67 -9.34 4.11 0.44
CA LEU A 67 -8.30 4.99 -0.06
C LEU A 67 -7.77 4.53 -1.44
N GLY A 68 -7.55 3.21 -1.61
CA GLY A 68 -7.14 2.63 -2.87
C GLY A 68 -8.14 2.92 -4.01
N ASP A 69 -9.43 2.78 -3.75
CA ASP A 69 -10.50 3.06 -4.71
C ASP A 69 -10.53 4.53 -5.15
N ILE A 70 -10.35 5.47 -4.20
CA ILE A 70 -10.26 6.90 -4.53
C ILE A 70 -9.03 7.17 -5.39
N VAL A 71 -7.86 6.68 -4.97
CA VAL A 71 -6.59 6.90 -5.68
C VAL A 71 -6.65 6.31 -7.09
N ALA A 72 -7.19 5.11 -7.27
CA ALA A 72 -7.36 4.49 -8.59
C ALA A 72 -8.18 5.37 -9.54
N ARG A 73 -9.32 5.92 -9.07
CA ARG A 73 -10.17 6.82 -9.86
C ARG A 73 -9.47 8.15 -10.19
N LEU A 74 -8.66 8.67 -9.27
CA LEU A 74 -7.89 9.90 -9.51
C LEU A 74 -6.77 9.67 -10.53
N LEU A 75 -6.08 8.53 -10.49
CA LEU A 75 -5.03 8.19 -11.46
C LEU A 75 -5.58 8.11 -12.89
N VAL A 76 -6.76 7.50 -13.09
CA VAL A 76 -7.42 7.48 -14.41
C VAL A 76 -7.70 8.90 -14.90
N ARG A 77 -8.29 9.75 -14.05
CA ARG A 77 -8.61 11.14 -14.43
C ARG A 77 -7.37 11.97 -14.78
N LEU A 78 -6.26 11.76 -14.08
CA LEU A 78 -5.02 12.50 -14.32
C LEU A 78 -4.26 11.97 -15.54
N GLY A 79 -4.36 10.67 -15.83
CA GLY A 79 -3.75 10.05 -17.01
C GLY A 79 -4.35 10.56 -18.32
N ASP A 80 -5.64 10.89 -18.33
CA ASP A 80 -6.34 11.49 -19.49
C ASP A 80 -5.96 12.97 -19.74
N HIS A 81 -5.11 13.59 -18.92
CA HIS A 81 -4.65 14.97 -19.08
C HIS A 81 -3.15 15.08 -19.44
N GLY A 82 -2.51 13.95 -19.75
CA GLY A 82 -1.11 13.86 -20.20
C GLY A 82 -0.94 13.77 -21.71
#